data_AF-A0A2A5QSI7-F1
#
_entry.id   AF-A0A2A5QSI7-F1
#
_cell.length_a   1.000
_cell.length_b   1.000
_cell.length_c   1.000
_cell.angle_alpha   90.00
_cell.angle_beta   90.00
_cell.angle_gamma   90.00
#
_symmetry.space_group_name_H-M   'P 1'
#
loop_
_entity.id
_entity.type
_entity.pdbx_description
1 polymer ?
#
loop_
_entity_poly.entity_id
_entity_poly.type
_entity_poly.pdbx_seq_one_letter_code
_entity_poly.pdbx_strand_id
1 'polypeptide(L)'
;MVTQQLYVVGLGLGLIGSLVTVVSLVLAGFVTTAVIGLGTTFTFAVGLDNVFTRKDFDREHSLIYRVVNCGGAVIVVALGLLMLTVGIVSFRTFV
;
A
#
# COMPACT_ATOMS: atom_id res chain seq x y z
N MET A 1 -18.92 -0.96 -1.68
CA MET A 1 -18.39 0.40 -1.35
C MET A 1 -17.38 0.49 -0.17
N VAL A 2 -17.73 0.28 1.11
CA VAL A 2 -16.78 0.52 2.25
C VAL A 2 -15.46 -0.27 2.13
N THR A 3 -15.52 -1.55 1.76
CA THR A 3 -14.32 -2.39 1.61
C THR A 3 -13.37 -1.88 0.53
N GLN A 4 -13.92 -1.33 -0.57
CA GLN A 4 -13.12 -0.72 -1.63
C GLN A 4 -12.39 0.52 -1.13
N GLN A 5 -13.06 1.37 -0.35
CA GLN A 5 -12.44 2.54 0.28
C GLN A 5 -11.29 2.14 1.21
N LEU A 6 -11.46 1.09 2.02
CA LEU A 6 -10.40 0.58 2.88
C LEU A 6 -9.18 0.12 2.07
N TYR A 7 -9.39 -0.60 0.96
CA TYR A 7 -8.30 -0.97 0.06
C TYR A 7 -7.58 0.26 -0.52
N VAL A 8 -8.34 1.23 -1.04
CA VAL A 8 -7.76 2.49 -1.59
C VAL A 8 -6.93 3.21 -0.54
N VAL A 9 -7.44 3.34 0.68
CA VAL A 9 -6.73 3.98 1.79
C VAL A 9 -5.45 3.21 2.12
N GLY A 10 -5.53 1.90 2.36
CA GLY A 10 -4.36 1.11 2.71
C GLY A 10 -3.28 1.11 1.62
N LEU A 11 -3.67 0.94 0.36
CA LEU A 11 -2.75 0.97 -0.77
C LEU A 11 -2.15 2.37 -0.98
N GLY A 12 -2.95 3.43 -0.82
CA GLY A 12 -2.48 4.81 -0.90
C GLY A 12 -1.47 5.14 0.20
N LEU A 13 -1.74 4.76 1.45
CA LEU A 13 -0.80 4.91 2.56
C LEU A 13 0.50 4.14 2.30
N GLY A 14 0.38 2.90 1.81
CA GLY A 14 1.53 2.07 1.44
C GLY A 14 2.39 2.68 0.33
N LEU A 15 1.74 3.21 -0.71
CA LEU A 15 2.40 3.85 -1.84
C LEU A 15 3.16 5.12 -1.41
N ILE A 16 2.53 5.97 -0.60
CA ILE A 16 3.18 7.17 -0.06
C ILE A 16 4.37 6.79 0.81
N GLY A 17 4.18 5.85 1.75
CA GLY A 17 5.23 5.37 2.64
C GLY A 17 6.42 4.78 1.89
N SER A 18 6.17 3.95 0.88
CA SER A 18 7.24 3.33 0.08
C SER A 18 7.98 4.36 -0.78
N LEU A 19 7.29 5.35 -1.37
CA LEU A 19 7.92 6.44 -2.11
C LEU A 19 8.85 7.28 -1.22
N VAL A 20 8.36 7.68 -0.04
CA VAL A 20 9.18 8.43 0.92
C VAL A 20 10.40 7.62 1.35
N THR A 21 10.23 6.32 1.58
CA THR A 21 11.34 5.41 1.91
C THR A 21 12.39 5.39 0.80
N VAL A 22 11.97 5.18 -0.46
CA VAL A 22 12.86 5.14 -1.62
C VAL A 22 13.62 6.46 -1.78
N VAL A 23 12.92 7.59 -1.72
CA VAL A 23 13.54 8.92 -1.83
C VAL A 23 14.57 9.12 -0.71
N SER A 24 14.22 8.77 0.52
CA SER A 24 15.13 8.90 1.68
C SER A 24 16.40 8.06 1.50
N LEU A 25 16.28 6.83 1.01
CA LEU A 25 17.42 5.96 0.73
C LEU A 25 18.30 6.51 -0.41
N VAL A 26 17.70 7.07 -1.46
CA VAL A 26 18.45 7.71 -2.56
C VAL A 26 19.23 8.91 -2.05
N LEU A 27 18.61 9.77 -1.24
CA LEU A 27 19.26 10.95 -0.66
C LEU A 27 20.43 10.57 0.27
N ALA A 28 20.33 9.45 1.00
CA ALA A 28 21.41 8.91 1.81
C ALA A 28 22.47 8.09 1.02
N GLY A 29 22.34 7.97 -0.31
CA GLY A 29 23.31 7.26 -1.15
C GLY A 29 23.12 5.73 -1.23
N PHE A 30 22.08 5.18 -0.61
CA PHE A 30 21.76 3.73 -0.63
C PHE A 30 20.95 3.33 -1.88
N VAL A 31 21.49 3.58 -3.07
CA VAL A 31 20.78 3.43 -4.36
C VAL A 31 20.35 1.98 -4.62
N THR A 32 21.20 0.99 -4.31
CA THR A 32 20.88 -0.43 -4.52
C THR A 32 19.68 -0.87 -3.69
N THR A 33 19.61 -0.45 -2.43
CA THR A 33 18.46 -0.70 -1.55
C THR A 33 17.22 0.05 -2.02
N ALA A 34 17.37 1.28 -2.52
CA ALA A 34 16.28 2.05 -3.08
C ALA A 34 15.64 1.37 -4.32
N VAL A 35 16.46 0.77 -5.19
CA VAL A 35 15.97 0.00 -6.35
C VAL A 35 15.13 -1.21 -5.91
N ILE A 36 15.55 -1.91 -4.85
CA ILE A 36 14.74 -3.00 -4.28
C ILE A 36 13.41 -2.44 -3.74
N GLY A 37 13.44 -1.29 -3.06
CA GLY A 37 12.25 -0.60 -2.55
C GLY A 37 11.25 -0.17 -3.63
N LEU A 38 11.70 0.07 -4.87
CA LEU A 38 10.81 0.35 -5.99
C LEU A 38 9.86 -0.81 -6.29
N GLY A 39 10.28 -2.06 -6.04
CA GLY A 39 9.40 -3.22 -6.17
C GLY A 39 8.18 -3.11 -5.26
N THR A 40 8.37 -2.67 -4.02
CA THR A 40 7.29 -2.43 -3.06
C THR A 40 6.36 -1.31 -3.53
N THR A 41 6.91 -0.19 -4.02
CA THR A 41 6.13 0.91 -4.61
C THR A 41 5.29 0.43 -5.78
N PHE A 42 5.89 -0.37 -6.67
CA PHE A 42 5.19 -0.93 -7.83
C PHE A 42 4.03 -1.85 -7.39
N THR A 43 4.23 -2.70 -6.37
CA THR A 43 3.15 -3.55 -5.84
C THR A 43 1.96 -2.72 -5.33
N PHE A 44 2.19 -1.64 -4.59
CA PHE A 44 1.10 -0.78 -4.12
C PHE A 44 0.40 -0.05 -5.28
N ALA A 45 1.15 0.42 -6.27
CA ALA A 45 0.59 1.09 -7.44
C ALA A 45 -0.30 0.14 -8.27
N VAL A 46 0.19 -1.07 -8.57
CA VAL A 46 -0.59 -2.10 -9.28
C VAL A 46 -1.80 -2.53 -8.45
N GLY A 47 -1.64 -2.70 -7.14
CA GLY A 47 -2.76 -2.98 -6.24
C GLY A 47 -3.84 -1.91 -6.32
N LEU A 48 -3.44 -0.64 -6.38
CA LEU A 48 -4.38 0.49 -6.44
C LEU A 48 -5.13 0.53 -7.78
N ASP A 49 -4.43 0.33 -8.88
CA ASP A 49 -5.03 0.22 -10.21
C ASP A 49 -6.04 -0.94 -10.29
N ASN A 50 -5.67 -2.10 -9.75
CA ASN A 50 -6.56 -3.26 -9.66
C ASN A 50 -7.84 -2.95 -8.87
N VAL A 51 -7.77 -2.15 -7.80
CA VAL A 51 -8.96 -1.79 -7.01
C VAL A 51 -9.91 -0.87 -7.78
N PHE A 52 -9.39 0.01 -8.63
CA PHE A 52 -10.20 0.90 -9.46
C PHE A 52 -10.79 0.21 -10.70
N THR A 53 -10.08 -0.75 -11.28
CA THR A 53 -10.54 -1.49 -12.48
C THR A 53 -11.49 -2.63 -12.14
N ARG A 54 -11.49 -3.11 -10.89
CA ARG A 54 -12.32 -4.23 -10.44
C ARG A 54 -13.80 -3.84 -10.30
N LYS A 55 -14.66 -4.51 -11.08
CA LYS A 55 -16.12 -4.32 -11.07
C LYS A 55 -16.87 -5.15 -10.02
N ASP A 56 -16.18 -6.06 -9.32
CA ASP A 56 -16.82 -7.06 -8.46
C ASP A 56 -17.16 -6.56 -7.04
N PHE A 57 -16.75 -5.35 -6.67
CA PHE A 57 -16.95 -4.84 -5.30
C PHE A 57 -18.43 -4.63 -4.92
N ASP A 58 -19.32 -4.47 -5.89
CA ASP A 58 -20.77 -4.27 -5.67
C ASP A 58 -21.62 -5.47 -6.11
N ARG A 59 -21.00 -6.60 -6.49
CA ARG A 59 -21.73 -7.81 -6.87
C ARG A 59 -22.20 -8.56 -5.62
N GLU A 60 -23.46 -9.02 -5.61
CA GLU A 60 -23.93 -9.89 -4.54
C GLU A 60 -23.12 -11.19 -4.56
N HIS A 61 -22.38 -11.42 -3.48
CA HIS A 61 -21.52 -12.58 -3.26
C HIS A 61 -21.88 -13.23 -1.93
N SER A 62 -21.46 -14.48 -1.76
CA SER A 62 -21.67 -15.22 -0.53
C SER A 62 -21.15 -14.45 0.70
N LEU A 63 -21.79 -14.68 1.85
CA LEU A 63 -21.44 -14.01 3.11
C LEU A 63 -19.96 -14.27 3.48
N ILE A 64 -19.47 -15.49 3.23
CA ILE A 64 -18.07 -15.88 3.42
C ILE A 64 -17.13 -14.99 2.61
N TYR A 65 -17.43 -14.76 1.33
CA TYR A 65 -16.62 -13.90 0.48
C TYR A 65 -16.56 -12.47 1.01
N ARG A 66 -17.70 -11.92 1.46
CA ARG A 66 -17.75 -10.55 2.03
C ARG A 66 -16.88 -10.41 3.28
N VAL A 67 -16.92 -11.40 4.17
CA VAL A 67 -16.11 -11.41 5.40
C VAL A 67 -14.61 -11.50 5.06
N VAL A 68 -14.22 -12.42 4.18
CA VAL A 68 -12.82 -12.57 3.76
C VAL A 68 -12.31 -11.31 3.06
N ASN A 69 -13.11 -10.72 2.16
CA ASN A 69 -12.76 -9.49 1.45
C ASN A 69 -12.61 -8.31 2.42
N CYS A 70 -13.50 -8.20 3.41
CA CYS A 70 -13.38 -7.19 4.47
C CYS A 70 -12.11 -7.40 5.31
N GLY A 71 -11.82 -8.64 5.72
CA GLY A 71 -10.58 -8.98 6.44
C GLY A 71 -9.33 -8.64 5.63
N GLY A 72 -9.33 -8.94 4.33
CA GLY A 72 -8.26 -8.56 3.42
C GLY A 72 -8.05 -7.04 3.35
N ALA A 73 -9.14 -6.26 3.31
CA ALA A 73 -9.04 -4.80 3.30
C ALA A 73 -8.45 -4.25 4.60
N VAL A 74 -8.82 -4.81 5.76
CA VAL A 74 -8.23 -4.44 7.06
C VAL A 74 -6.73 -4.73 7.10
N ILE A 75 -6.30 -5.89 6.59
CA ILE A 75 -4.87 -6.24 6.50
C ILE A 75 -4.14 -5.24 5.60
N VAL A 76 -4.71 -4.88 4.45
CA VAL A 76 -4.10 -3.92 3.53
C VAL A 76 -3.97 -2.53 4.18
N VAL A 77 -4.95 -2.10 4.97
CA VAL A 77 -4.82 -0.87 5.77
C VAL A 77 -3.68 -0.96 6.78
N ALA A 78 -3.58 -2.06 7.52
CA ALA A 78 -2.50 -2.25 8.48
C ALA A 78 -1.11 -2.24 7.81
N LEU A 79 -0.96 -2.89 6.66
CA LEU A 79 0.28 -2.87 5.87
C LEU A 79 0.58 -1.46 5.32
N GLY A 80 -0.44 -0.73 4.89
CA GLY A 80 -0.32 0.65 4.45
C GLY A 80 0.20 1.57 5.56
N LEU A 81 -0.37 1.46 6.76
CA LEU A 81 0.07 2.20 7.95
C LEU A 81 1.50 1.83 8.36
N LEU A 82 1.85 0.54 8.29
CA LEU A 82 3.21 0.08 8.55
C LEU A 82 4.20 0.73 7.58
N MET A 83 3.92 0.69 6.27
CA MET A 83 4.80 1.28 5.26
C MET A 83 4.87 2.80 5.35
N LEU A 84 3.78 3.47 5.72
CA LEU A 84 3.83 4.90 6.02
C LEU A 84 4.75 5.20 7.21
N THR A 85 4.66 4.40 8.28
CA THR A 85 5.53 4.52 9.44
C THR A 85 6.99 4.30 9.07
N VAL A 86 7.29 3.29 8.25
CA VAL A 86 8.63 3.06 7.70
C VAL A 86 9.10 4.29 6.92
N GLY A 87 8.28 4.85 6.03
CA GLY A 87 8.61 6.07 5.30
C GLY A 87 8.94 7.25 6.21
N ILE A 88 8.15 7.49 7.25
CA ILE A 88 8.39 8.56 8.23
C ILE A 88 9.73 8.35 8.96
N VAL A 89 9.98 7.12 9.44
CA VAL A 89 11.22 6.78 10.14
C VAL A 89 12.42 6.91 9.22
N SER A 90 12.34 6.41 7.98
CA SER A 90 13.40 6.55 6.98
C SER A 90 13.69 8.02 6.69
N PHE A 91 12.67 8.85 6.49
CA PHE A 91 12.85 10.28 6.26
C PHE A 91 13.60 10.93 7.43
N ARG A 92 13.15 10.69 8.67
CA ARG A 92 13.82 11.22 9.88
C ARG A 92 15.25 10.75 10.09
N THR A 93 15.61 9.60 9.52
CA THR A 93 16.93 8.97 9.72
C THR A 93 17.92 9.39 8.65
N PHE A 94 17.45 9.59 7.42
CA PHE A 94 18.30 9.73 6.23
C PHE A 94 18.26 11.11 5.57
N VAL A 95 17.28 11.96 5.93
CA VAL A 95 17.10 13.33 5.43
C VAL A 95 17.16 14.30 6.60
#